data_AF-M1EFF2-F1
#
_entry.id   AF-M1EFF2-F1
#
_cell.length_a   1.000
_cell.length_b   1.000
_cell.length_c   1.000
_cell.angle_alpha   90.00
_cell.angle_beta   90.00
_cell.angle_gamma   90.00
#
_symmetry.space_group_name_H-M   'P 1'
#
loop_
_entity.id
_entity.type
_entity.pdbx_description
1 polymer ?
#
loop_
_entity_poly.entity_id
_entity_poly.type
_entity_poly.pdbx_seq_one_letter_code
_entity_poly.pdbx_strand_id
1 'polypeptide(L)' 'VTVTVNILEENDEKPVCMPDSYFLAIPVDLKVGTNIQNFKLTCTDLDSSPRSFRYSMGPGNINSHFIFSPNAG' A
#
# COMPACT_ATOMS: atom_id res chain seq x y z
N VAL A 1 -20.66 21.35 -39.64
CA VAL A 1 -19.32 21.12 -39.07
C VAL A 1 -19.51 20.44 -37.72
N THR A 2 -18.81 19.34 -37.47
CA THR A 2 -18.87 18.61 -36.20
C THR A 2 -17.52 18.73 -35.50
N VAL A 3 -17.55 18.90 -34.18
CA VAL A 3 -16.36 18.89 -33.33
C VAL A 3 -16.40 17.60 -32.52
N THR A 4 -15.32 16.83 -32.60
CA THR A 4 -15.11 15.64 -31.76
C THR A 4 -14.13 16.01 -30.67
N VAL A 5 -14.49 15.74 -29.42
CA VAL A 5 -13.63 15.92 -28.25
C VAL A 5 -13.25 14.54 -27.73
N ASN A 6 -11.95 14.29 -27.59
CA ASN A 6 -11.42 13.08 -26.99
C ASN A 6 -10.97 13.39 -25.57
N ILE A 7 -11.49 12.64 -24.61
CA ILE A 7 -11.00 12.68 -23.23
C ILE A 7 -9.90 11.63 -23.12
N LEU A 8 -8.74 12.05 -22.61
CA LEU A 8 -7.60 11.17 -22.37
C LEU A 8 -7.64 10.72 -20.91
N GLU A 9 -7.25 9.48 -20.66
CA GLU A 9 -7.06 8.96 -19.31
C GLU A 9 -5.79 9.59 -18.71
N GLU A 10 -5.90 10.05 -17.47
CA GLU A 10 -4.80 10.55 -16.66
C GLU A 10 -4.90 9.87 -15.29
N ASN A 11 -3.80 9.84 -14.53
CA ASN A 11 -3.82 9.31 -13.17
C ASN A 11 -4.19 10.45 -12.20
N ASP A 12 -5.48 10.73 -12.04
CA ASP A 12 -6.02 11.88 -11.31
C ASP A 12 -6.73 11.52 -9.99
N GLU A 13 -7.02 10.24 -9.75
CA GLU A 13 -7.39 9.70 -8.45
C GLU A 13 -6.17 9.16 -7.69
N LYS A 14 -6.28 9.11 -6.36
CA LYS A 14 -5.23 8.58 -5.47
C LYS A 14 -5.62 7.21 -4.93
N PRO A 15 -4.64 6.37 -4.52
CA PRO A 15 -4.95 5.12 -3.87
C PRO A 15 -5.66 5.34 -2.53
N VAL A 16 -6.70 4.55 -2.28
CA VAL A 16 -7.41 4.46 -1.00
C VAL A 16 -7.07 3.13 -0.35
N CYS A 17 -6.57 3.16 0.88
CA CYS A 17 -6.04 2.00 1.57
C CYS A 17 -6.81 1.69 2.86
N MET A 18 -6.97 0.41 3.18
CA MET A 18 -7.56 -0.05 4.44
C MET A 18 -6.70 -1.12 5.11
N PRO A 19 -6.64 -1.14 6.45
CA PRO A 19 -7.26 -0.18 7.37
C PRO A 19 -6.49 1.15 7.46
N ASP A 20 -7.16 2.25 7.81
CA ASP A 20 -6.53 3.57 8.02
C ASP A 20 -5.62 3.62 9.25
N SER A 21 -5.87 2.73 10.22
CA SER A 21 -5.03 2.55 11.40
C SER A 21 -5.14 1.12 11.92
N TYR A 22 -4.06 0.64 12.53
CA TYR A 22 -4.02 -0.71 13.10
C TYR A 22 -3.06 -0.76 14.28
N PHE A 23 -3.41 -1.54 15.30
CA PHE A 23 -2.58 -1.73 16.50
C PHE A 23 -2.18 -3.20 16.61
N LEU A 24 -0.90 -3.43 16.92
CA LEU A 24 -0.29 -4.76 16.97
C LEU A 24 0.52 -4.89 18.26
N ALA A 25 0.40 -6.05 18.92
CA ALA A 25 1.31 -6.49 19.97
C ALA A 25 2.28 -7.51 19.38
N ILE A 26 3.58 -7.29 19.55
CA ILE A 26 4.64 -8.10 18.95
C ILE A 26 5.51 -8.68 20.08
N PRO A 27 5.55 -10.01 20.26
CA PRO A 27 6.51 -10.69 21.13
C PRO A 27 7.96 -10.30 20.80
N VAL A 28 8.78 -10.07 21.83
CA VAL A 28 10.18 -9.61 21.69
C VAL A 28 11.09 -10.67 21.07
N ASP A 29 10.73 -11.95 21.17
CA ASP A 29 11.49 -13.11 20.73
C ASP A 29 11.09 -13.61 19.33
N LEU A 30 10.23 -12.86 18.62
CA LEU A 30 9.86 -13.15 17.24
C LEU A 30 11.08 -13.09 16.30
N LYS A 31 11.21 -14.09 15.45
CA LYS A 31 12.25 -14.14 14.43
C LYS A 31 12.00 -13.09 13.35
N VAL A 32 13.08 -12.45 12.88
CA VAL A 32 13.05 -11.55 11.72
C VAL A 32 12.44 -12.27 10.51
N GLY A 33 11.58 -11.57 9.78
CA GLY A 33 10.86 -12.11 8.62
C GLY A 33 9.55 -12.84 8.95
N THR A 34 9.17 -12.92 10.23
CA THR A 34 7.86 -13.48 10.61
C THR A 34 6.73 -12.53 10.20
N ASN A 35 5.70 -13.05 9.51
CA ASN A 35 4.48 -12.29 9.23
C ASN A 35 3.75 -11.97 10.54
N ILE A 36 3.44 -10.68 10.74
CA ILE A 36 2.85 -10.20 11.99
C ILE A 36 1.32 -10.32 11.90
N GLN A 37 0.75 -11.30 12.60
CA GLN A 37 -0.70 -11.48 12.77
C GLN A 37 -1.53 -11.40 11.46
N ASN A 38 -0.96 -11.84 10.33
CA ASN A 38 -1.55 -11.71 8.99
C ASN A 38 -2.01 -10.29 8.63
N PHE A 39 -1.36 -9.27 9.21
CA PHE A 39 -1.62 -7.88 8.86
C PHE A 39 -1.36 -7.67 7.37
N LYS A 40 -2.30 -6.98 6.72
CA LYS A 40 -2.22 -6.63 5.30
C LYS A 40 -2.83 -5.26 5.08
N LEU A 41 -2.13 -4.41 4.34
CA LEU A 41 -2.69 -3.18 3.81
C LEU A 41 -3.33 -3.48 2.45
N THR A 42 -4.59 -3.13 2.29
CA THR A 42 -5.31 -3.32 1.02
C THR A 42 -5.60 -1.96 0.43
N CYS A 43 -4.93 -1.63 -0.68
CA CYS A 43 -5.17 -0.40 -1.43
C CYS A 43 -5.95 -0.69 -2.71
N THR A 44 -6.78 0.28 -3.11
CA THR A 44 -7.50 0.32 -4.37
C THR A 44 -7.38 1.70 -4.98
N ASP A 45 -7.20 1.74 -6.28
CA ASP A 45 -7.10 2.96 -7.08
C ASP A 45 -7.92 2.72 -8.35
N LEU A 46 -8.66 3.73 -8.79
CA LEU A 46 -9.58 3.59 -9.94
C LEU A 46 -8.85 3.71 -11.27
N ASP A 47 -7.71 4.39 -11.30
CA ASP A 47 -6.93 4.68 -12.51
C ASP A 47 -5.74 3.72 -12.63
N SER A 48 -5.30 3.17 -11.50
CA SER A 48 -4.12 2.31 -11.39
C SER A 48 -4.43 0.86 -11.06
N SER A 49 -3.76 -0.05 -11.78
CA SER A 49 -3.76 -1.49 -11.43
C SER A 49 -3.16 -1.73 -10.05
N PRO A 50 -3.64 -2.71 -9.26
CA PRO A 50 -3.01 -3.11 -8.01
C PRO A 50 -1.53 -3.50 -8.12
N ARG A 51 -1.06 -3.87 -9.33
CA ARG A 51 0.35 -4.18 -9.60
C ARG A 51 1.25 -2.94 -9.68
N SER A 52 0.67 -1.76 -9.80
CA SER A 52 1.38 -0.48 -9.87
C SER A 52 1.79 0.05 -8.49
N PHE A 53 1.20 -0.49 -7.42
CA PHE A 53 1.44 0.01 -6.07
C PHE A 53 2.83 -0.35 -5.55
N ARG A 54 3.43 0.63 -4.85
CA ARG A 54 4.69 0.48 -4.14
C ARG A 54 4.48 0.95 -2.71
N TYR A 55 4.86 0.10 -1.75
CA TYR A 55 4.68 0.37 -0.34
C TYR A 55 6.01 0.78 0.29
N SER A 56 5.99 1.81 1.14
CA SER A 56 7.12 2.23 1.94
C SER A 56 6.65 2.59 3.34
N MET A 57 7.55 2.46 4.33
CA MET A 57 7.26 2.87 5.70
C MET A 57 7.81 4.27 5.95
N GLY A 58 6.96 5.12 6.52
CA GLY A 58 7.31 6.48 6.88
C GLY A 58 8.14 6.59 8.17
N PRO A 59 8.24 7.81 8.72
CA PRO A 59 8.91 8.08 9.98
C PRO A 59 8.36 7.21 11.13
N GLY A 60 9.25 6.77 12.03
CA GLY A 60 8.90 5.91 13.16
C GLY A 60 9.32 4.44 13.01
N ASN A 61 9.61 3.98 11.79
CA ASN A 61 10.23 2.67 11.56
C ASN A 61 11.75 2.70 11.84
N ILE A 62 12.11 2.75 13.12
CA ILE A 62 13.51 2.85 13.57
C ILE A 62 14.29 1.60 13.10
N ASN A 63 15.49 1.82 12.54
CA ASN A 63 16.38 0.78 12.01
C ASN A 63 15.76 -0.13 10.93
N SER A 64 14.67 0.30 10.29
CA SER A 64 13.95 -0.50 9.29
C SER A 64 13.53 -1.88 9.80
N HIS A 65 13.14 -1.98 11.07
CA HIS A 65 12.74 -3.25 11.70
C HIS A 65 11.53 -3.91 11.03
N PHE A 66 10.65 -3.11 10.41
CA PHE A 66 9.45 -3.60 9.75
C PHE A 66 9.51 -3.33 8.24
N ILE A 67 8.94 -4.24 7.45
CA ILE A 67 8.79 -4.08 6.00
C ILE A 67 7.40 -4.55 5.58
N PHE A 68 6.91 -3.98 4.48
CA PHE A 68 5.82 -4.56 3.70
C PHE A 68 6.36 -5.62 2.75
N SER A 69 5.59 -6.67 2.51
CA SER A 69 5.96 -7.73 1.60
C SER A 69 6.10 -7.18 0.18
N PRO A 70 7.25 -7.38 -0.49
CA PRO A 70 7.48 -6.86 -1.84
C PRO A 70 6.53 -7.46 -2.88
N ASN A 71 5.95 -8.64 -2.59
CA ASN A 71 5.06 -9.36 -3.50
C ASN A 71 3.58 -9.19 -3.16
N ALA A 72 3.25 -8.81 -1.92
CA ALA A 72 1.87 -8.84 -1.43
C ALA A 72 1.34 -7.50 -0.91
N GLY A 73 2.23 -6.50 -0.73
CA GLY A 73 1.94 -5.37 0.15
C GLY A 73 1.99 -5.84 1.58
#